data_AF-A0A6A0H802-F1
#
_entry.id   AF-A0A6A0H802-F1
#
_cell.length_a   1.000
_cell.length_b   1.000
_cell.length_c   1.000
_cell.angle_alpha   90.00
_cell.angle_beta   90.00
_cell.angle_gamma   90.00
#
_symmetry.space_group_name_H-M   'P 1'
#
loop_
_entity.id
_entity.type
_entity.pdbx_description
1 polymer ?
#
loop_
_entity_poly.entity_id
_entity_poly.type
_entity_poly.pdbx_seq_one_letter_code
_entity_poly.pdbx_strand_id
1 'polypeptide(L)'
;MGTAIVTDTAAALWTDGRYYLQAQQELDQTWVLMKEGQHDTLREGPWLVNHFKGYMPQQGCVVGVDPLLLDQKCWVELEKELLGAGHQLVAVTSNLVDVVWGADKPQRPNNPVLVHDVRCMYNYTYLLNMRGSDIPYNPLFFSYMIVTLESVTIFVDVSKLTAEATQHLQQEPCPVEVAPYEDLLPRLTQVQH
;
A
#
# COMPACT_ATOMS: atom_id res chain seq x y z
N MET A 1 4.37 -12.13 2.64
CA MET A 1 3.70 -10.84 2.94
C MET A 1 3.42 -10.84 4.43
N GLY A 2 3.43 -9.69 5.10
CA GLY A 2 3.20 -9.66 6.54
C GLY A 2 2.75 -8.29 7.03
N THR A 3 2.08 -8.29 8.18
CA THR A 3 1.55 -7.11 8.85
C THR A 3 2.32 -6.91 10.14
N ALA A 4 2.94 -5.75 10.33
CA ALA A 4 3.64 -5.40 11.56
C ALA A 4 2.79 -4.44 12.40
N ILE A 5 2.70 -4.70 13.70
CA ILE A 5 2.08 -3.81 14.69
C ILE A 5 3.11 -3.51 15.75
N VAL A 6 3.32 -2.24 16.04
CA VAL A 6 4.25 -1.76 17.06
C VAL A 6 3.47 -0.93 18.07
N THR A 7 3.63 -1.28 19.34
CA THR A 7 3.10 -0.54 20.48
C THR A 7 4.27 -0.01 21.31
N ASP A 8 3.97 0.71 22.39
CA ASP A 8 4.97 1.18 23.36
C ASP A 8 5.71 0.04 24.09
N THR A 9 5.11 -1.15 24.13
CA THR A 9 5.52 -2.26 24.99
C THR A 9 5.76 -3.57 24.23
N ALA A 10 5.35 -3.65 22.97
CA ALA A 10 5.51 -4.86 22.16
C ALA A 10 5.61 -4.53 20.65
N ALA A 11 6.29 -5.41 19.92
CA ALA A 11 6.27 -5.44 18.46
C ALA A 11 5.85 -6.84 18.01
N ALA A 12 4.88 -6.92 17.10
CA ALA A 12 4.36 -8.19 16.58
C ALA A 12 4.30 -8.18 15.06
N LEU A 13 4.64 -9.31 14.45
CA LEU A 13 4.61 -9.51 13.00
C LEU A 13 3.73 -10.72 12.64
N TRP A 14 2.67 -10.49 11.86
CA TRP A 14 1.87 -11.53 11.24
C TRP A 14 2.45 -11.91 9.89
N THR A 15 2.60 -13.20 9.63
CA THR A 15 2.96 -13.71 8.31
C THR A 15 2.38 -15.11 8.12
N ASP A 16 2.35 -15.58 6.87
CA ASP A 16 1.84 -16.89 6.50
C ASP A 16 2.91 -17.99 6.54
N GLY A 17 2.48 -19.25 6.43
CA GLY A 17 3.33 -20.44 6.58
C GLY A 17 4.55 -20.51 5.65
N ARG A 18 4.56 -19.81 4.52
CA ARG A 18 5.72 -19.75 3.61
C ARG A 18 6.92 -19.04 4.24
N TYR A 19 6.69 -18.16 5.21
CA TYR A 19 7.70 -17.25 5.76
C TYR A 19 8.05 -17.51 7.23
N TYR A 20 7.47 -18.51 7.90
CA TYR A 20 7.71 -18.75 9.33
C TYR A 20 9.18 -18.91 9.69
N LEU A 21 9.92 -19.74 8.96
CA LEU A 21 11.33 -20.01 9.26
C LEU A 21 12.20 -18.78 8.97
N GLN A 22 11.89 -18.07 7.87
CA GLN A 22 12.60 -16.85 7.50
C GLN A 22 12.38 -15.75 8.54
N ALA A 23 11.12 -15.52 8.95
CA ALA A 23 10.80 -14.53 9.97
C ALA A 23 11.47 -14.86 11.32
N GLN A 24 11.56 -16.13 11.72
CA GLN A 24 12.28 -16.51 12.93
C GLN A 24 13.79 -16.24 12.89
N GLN A 25 14.39 -16.20 11.69
CA GLN A 25 15.83 -15.94 11.51
C GLN A 25 16.14 -14.45 11.37
N GLU A 26 15.22 -13.68 10.77
CA GLU A 26 15.40 -12.26 10.51
C GLU A 26 14.94 -11.36 11.67
N LEU A 27 14.00 -11.83 12.50
CA LEU A 27 13.50 -11.10 13.66
C LEU A 27 14.40 -11.31 14.90
N ASP A 28 14.62 -10.23 15.66
CA ASP A 28 15.24 -10.31 16.97
C ASP A 28 14.25 -10.69 18.09
N GLN A 29 14.74 -10.83 19.32
CA GLN A 29 13.95 -11.27 20.48
C GLN A 29 12.88 -10.26 20.93
N THR A 30 12.90 -9.03 20.41
CA THR A 30 11.91 -7.99 20.72
C THR A 30 10.58 -8.25 20.01
N TRP A 31 10.63 -8.99 18.91
CA TRP A 31 9.47 -9.25 18.07
C TRP A 31 8.74 -10.54 18.45
N VAL A 32 7.42 -10.45 18.47
CA VAL A 32 6.53 -11.59 18.60
C VAL A 32 6.07 -12.02 17.20
N LEU A 33 6.48 -13.21 16.78
CA LEU A 33 6.04 -13.78 15.51
C LEU A 33 4.64 -14.39 15.65
N MET A 34 3.68 -13.82 14.94
CA MET A 34 2.29 -14.28 14.85
C MET A 34 2.11 -15.13 13.59
N LYS A 35 1.77 -16.41 13.77
CA LYS A 35 1.72 -17.41 12.69
C LYS A 35 0.33 -17.51 12.08
N GLU A 36 0.09 -16.80 10.99
CA GLU A 36 -1.23 -16.70 10.36
C GLU A 36 -1.76 -18.06 9.86
N GLY A 37 -3.03 -18.37 10.17
CA GLY A 37 -3.66 -19.63 9.79
C GLY A 37 -3.49 -20.76 10.80
N GLN A 38 -2.77 -20.53 11.92
CA GLN A 38 -2.86 -21.39 13.09
C GLN A 38 -4.11 -21.05 13.91
N HIS A 39 -4.83 -22.07 14.39
CA HIS A 39 -6.08 -21.91 15.14
C HIS A 39 -5.93 -21.02 16.38
N ASP A 40 -4.76 -21.07 17.03
CA ASP A 40 -4.52 -20.36 18.28
C ASP A 40 -3.93 -18.96 18.08
N THR A 41 -3.64 -18.55 16.83
CA THR A 41 -3.08 -17.23 16.54
C THR A 41 -4.19 -16.20 16.41
N LEU A 42 -4.16 -15.20 17.30
CA LEU A 42 -5.09 -14.07 17.23
C LEU A 42 -4.83 -13.23 15.97
N ARG A 43 -5.92 -12.73 15.37
CA ARG A 43 -5.86 -11.66 14.38
C ARG A 43 -5.43 -10.34 15.03
N GLU A 44 -5.08 -9.38 14.21
CA GLU A 44 -4.54 -8.07 14.58
C GLU A 44 -5.41 -7.32 15.60
N GLY A 45 -6.71 -7.18 15.32
CA GLY A 45 -7.62 -6.44 16.20
C GLY A 45 -7.87 -7.12 17.55
N PRO A 46 -8.20 -8.44 17.62
CA PRO A 46 -8.30 -9.14 18.90
C PRO A 46 -7.00 -9.12 19.71
N TRP A 47 -5.84 -9.18 19.04
CA TRP A 47 -4.54 -9.06 19.69
C TRP A 47 -4.35 -7.66 20.29
N LEU A 48 -4.64 -6.60 19.55
CA LEU A 48 -4.58 -5.21 20.05
C LEU A 48 -5.50 -5.00 21.26
N VAL A 49 -6.76 -5.43 21.15
CA VAL A 49 -7.74 -5.33 22.24
C VAL A 49 -7.28 -6.12 23.47
N ASN A 50 -6.70 -7.31 23.29
CA ASN A 50 -6.16 -8.09 24.41
C ASN A 50 -4.93 -7.42 25.04
N HIS A 51 -4.02 -6.89 24.21
CA HIS A 51 -2.83 -6.19 24.65
C HIS A 51 -3.19 -4.95 25.49
N PHE A 52 -4.14 -4.14 25.03
CA PHE A 52 -4.57 -2.92 25.74
C PHE A 52 -5.29 -3.18 27.06
N LYS A 53 -5.95 -4.34 27.24
CA LYS A 53 -6.51 -4.73 28.54
C LYS A 53 -5.46 -4.81 29.65
N GLY A 54 -4.20 -5.14 29.31
CA GLY A 54 -3.12 -5.21 30.29
C GLY A 54 -2.69 -3.87 30.88
N TYR A 55 -2.94 -2.77 30.16
CA TYR A 55 -2.42 -1.43 30.48
C TYR A 55 -3.52 -0.41 30.83
N MET A 56 -4.81 -0.77 30.67
CA MET A 56 -6.02 0.02 30.96
C MET A 56 -5.79 1.52 31.22
N PRO A 57 -5.52 2.31 30.17
CA PRO A 57 -5.49 3.75 30.32
C PRO A 57 -6.89 4.27 30.67
N GLN A 58 -6.97 5.32 31.51
CA GLN A 58 -8.25 5.96 31.90
C GLN A 58 -9.02 6.54 30.70
N GLN A 59 -8.32 6.73 29.58
CA GLN A 59 -8.84 7.16 28.29
C GLN A 59 -8.39 6.10 27.28
N GLY A 60 -9.28 5.62 26.39
CA GLY A 60 -8.97 4.53 25.47
C GLY A 60 -7.73 4.77 24.59
N CYS A 61 -7.10 3.70 24.13
CA CYS A 61 -5.94 3.77 23.24
C CYS A 61 -6.29 4.26 21.83
N VAL A 62 -5.31 4.87 21.17
CA VAL A 62 -5.38 5.29 19.77
C VAL A 62 -4.40 4.46 18.94
N VAL A 63 -4.89 3.85 17.86
CA VAL A 63 -4.10 3.08 16.90
C VAL A 63 -3.99 3.90 15.61
N GLY A 64 -2.77 4.23 15.21
CA GLY A 64 -2.49 4.96 13.97
C GLY A 64 -2.16 4.00 12.83
N VAL A 65 -2.78 4.19 11.66
CA VAL A 65 -2.49 3.40 10.45
C VAL A 65 -2.37 4.32 9.24
N ASP A 66 -1.42 4.03 8.35
CA ASP A 66 -1.31 4.67 7.05
C ASP A 66 -2.47 4.20 6.15
N PRO A 67 -3.41 5.11 5.77
CA PRO A 67 -4.61 4.73 5.03
C PRO A 67 -4.30 4.24 3.61
N LEU A 68 -3.10 4.51 3.06
CA LEU A 68 -2.70 4.02 1.75
C LEU A 68 -2.18 2.58 1.77
N LEU A 69 -1.90 2.03 2.96
CA LEU A 69 -1.32 0.70 3.14
C LEU A 69 -2.32 -0.33 3.69
N LEU A 70 -3.53 0.09 4.06
CA LEU A 70 -4.57 -0.80 4.57
C LEU A 70 -5.77 -0.82 3.62
N ASP A 71 -6.23 -2.02 3.27
CA ASP A 71 -7.46 -2.20 2.51
C ASP A 71 -8.69 -1.72 3.31
N GLN A 72 -9.69 -1.19 2.61
CA GLN A 72 -10.91 -0.64 3.21
C GLN A 72 -11.65 -1.69 4.06
N LYS A 73 -11.70 -2.95 3.60
CA LYS A 73 -12.37 -4.02 4.34
C LYS A 73 -11.66 -4.28 5.68
N CYS A 74 -10.34 -4.38 5.66
CA CYS A 74 -9.53 -4.55 6.85
C CYS A 74 -9.67 -3.37 7.80
N TRP A 75 -9.73 -2.14 7.28
CA TRP A 75 -9.99 -0.93 8.07
C TRP A 75 -11.30 -1.04 8.84
N VAL A 76 -12.41 -1.33 8.16
CA VAL A 76 -13.75 -1.38 8.77
C VAL A 76 -13.83 -2.49 9.83
N GLU A 77 -13.24 -3.66 9.57
CA GLU A 77 -13.18 -4.75 10.55
C GLU A 77 -12.40 -4.33 11.80
N LEU A 78 -11.20 -3.78 11.62
CA LEU A 78 -10.33 -3.36 12.72
C LEU A 78 -10.94 -2.20 13.53
N GLU A 79 -11.51 -1.20 12.86
CA GLU A 79 -12.18 -0.06 13.50
C GLU A 79 -13.33 -0.53 14.39
N LYS A 80 -14.17 -1.45 13.88
CA LYS A 80 -15.28 -2.01 14.64
C LYS A 80 -14.82 -2.74 15.91
N GLU A 81 -13.74 -3.53 15.81
CA GLU A 81 -13.18 -4.27 16.94
C GLU A 81 -12.58 -3.33 18.00
N LEU A 82 -11.85 -2.29 17.56
CA LEU A 82 -11.25 -1.29 18.45
C LEU A 82 -12.31 -0.43 19.14
N LEU A 83 -13.31 0.08 18.39
CA LEU A 83 -14.42 0.86 18.96
C LEU A 83 -15.23 0.03 19.96
N GLY A 84 -15.44 -1.26 19.69
CA GLY A 84 -16.11 -2.19 20.61
C GLY A 84 -15.40 -2.35 21.95
N ALA A 85 -14.10 -2.06 22.00
CA ALA A 85 -13.28 -2.07 23.22
C ALA A 85 -13.02 -0.66 23.80
N GLY A 86 -13.62 0.40 23.22
CA GLY A 86 -13.42 1.78 23.64
C GLY A 86 -12.11 2.40 23.15
N HIS A 87 -11.51 1.86 22.10
CA HIS A 87 -10.30 2.37 21.44
C HIS A 87 -10.64 3.06 20.12
N GLN A 88 -9.68 3.79 19.55
CA GLN A 88 -9.87 4.54 18.31
C GLN A 88 -8.85 4.12 17.25
N LEU A 89 -9.30 4.07 16.00
CA LEU A 89 -8.44 3.92 14.82
C LEU A 89 -8.33 5.28 14.13
N VAL A 90 -7.11 5.74 13.87
CA VAL A 90 -6.84 7.06 13.29
C VAL A 90 -6.00 6.91 12.03
N ALA A 91 -6.44 7.55 10.95
CA ALA A 91 -5.70 7.61 9.71
C ALA A 91 -4.53 8.60 9.85
N VAL A 92 -3.32 8.10 9.72
CA VAL A 92 -2.10 8.91 9.76
C VAL A 92 -1.54 9.00 8.35
N THR A 93 -1.72 10.14 7.71
CA THR A 93 -1.30 10.36 6.31
C THR A 93 0.21 10.47 6.14
N SER A 94 0.96 10.79 7.20
CA SER A 94 2.42 10.74 7.20
C SER A 94 2.91 9.38 7.69
N ASN A 95 3.55 8.61 6.81
CA ASN A 95 4.12 7.32 7.18
C ASN A 95 5.24 7.49 8.23
N LEU A 96 5.03 6.94 9.42
CA LEU A 96 5.96 7.11 10.55
C LEU A 96 7.28 6.36 10.34
N VAL A 97 7.27 5.27 9.57
CA VAL A 97 8.50 4.54 9.22
C VAL A 97 9.39 5.41 8.35
N ASP A 98 8.80 6.13 7.38
CA ASP A 98 9.54 7.05 6.51
C ASP A 98 10.22 8.17 7.30
N VAL A 99 9.56 8.68 8.36
CA VAL A 99 10.13 9.72 9.23
C VAL A 99 11.38 9.21 9.94
N VAL A 100 11.35 7.97 10.45
CA VAL A 100 12.49 7.36 11.15
C VAL A 100 13.59 6.94 10.17
N TRP A 101 13.22 6.46 8.98
CA TRP A 101 14.17 6.04 7.94
C TRP A 101 14.97 7.24 7.41
N GLY A 102 14.35 8.42 7.34
CA GLY A 102 15.02 9.67 7.04
C GLY A 102 15.77 9.65 5.70
N ALA A 103 17.04 10.06 5.72
CA ALA A 103 17.86 10.18 4.51
C ALA A 103 18.30 8.84 3.89
N ASP A 104 18.24 7.74 4.67
CA ASP A 104 18.65 6.41 4.21
C ASP A 104 17.55 5.70 3.41
N LYS A 105 16.36 6.30 3.32
CA LYS A 105 15.27 5.77 2.50
C LYS A 105 15.69 5.79 1.02
N PRO A 106 15.66 4.64 0.33
CA PRO A 106 15.99 4.62 -1.09
C PRO A 106 15.00 5.47 -1.90
N GLN A 107 15.51 6.18 -2.89
CA GLN A 107 14.67 6.95 -3.80
C GLN A 107 13.74 6.02 -4.58
N ARG A 108 12.55 6.52 -4.92
CA ARG A 108 11.67 5.80 -5.84
C ARG A 108 12.42 5.55 -7.14
N PRO A 109 12.38 4.32 -7.69
CA PRO A 109 12.99 4.01 -8.97
C PRO A 109 12.51 5.00 -10.02
N ASN A 110 13.42 5.50 -10.86
CA ASN A 110 13.09 6.41 -11.95
C ASN A 110 13.41 5.77 -13.30
N ASN A 111 12.90 4.55 -13.51
CA ASN A 111 13.14 3.79 -14.72
C ASN A 111 12.14 4.22 -15.81
N PRO A 112 12.55 4.25 -17.10
CA PRO A 112 11.68 4.71 -18.18
C PRO A 112 10.52 3.76 -18.43
N VAL A 113 9.37 4.34 -18.78
CA VAL A 113 8.19 3.61 -19.26
C VAL A 113 8.29 3.42 -20.76
N LEU A 114 8.13 2.17 -21.19
CA LEU A 114 8.26 1.72 -22.56
C LEU A 114 6.93 1.20 -23.10
N VAL A 115 6.67 1.46 -24.37
CA VAL A 115 5.51 0.87 -25.08
C VAL A 115 5.82 -0.60 -25.36
N HIS A 116 4.85 -1.46 -25.12
CA HIS A 116 4.94 -2.89 -25.37
C HIS A 116 4.12 -3.27 -26.60
N ASP A 117 4.69 -4.14 -27.43
CA ASP A 117 4.07 -4.60 -28.65
C ASP A 117 2.86 -5.51 -28.34
N VAL A 118 1.72 -5.19 -28.95
CA VAL A 118 0.43 -5.88 -28.79
C VAL A 118 0.48 -7.36 -29.20
N ARG A 119 1.52 -7.78 -29.92
CA ARG A 119 1.71 -9.18 -30.38
C ARG A 119 2.09 -10.16 -29.26
N CYS A 120 2.51 -9.69 -28.09
CA CYS A 120 2.99 -10.51 -26.98
C CYS A 120 1.94 -10.63 -25.86
N MET A 121 0.76 -11.16 -26.18
CA MET A 121 -0.38 -11.18 -25.27
C MET A 121 -0.32 -12.35 -24.26
N TYR A 122 0.38 -12.15 -23.14
CA TYR A 122 0.13 -12.91 -21.90
C TYR A 122 0.18 -12.00 -20.67
N ASN A 123 -1.01 -11.65 -20.19
CA ASN A 123 -1.39 -11.33 -18.81
C ASN A 123 -0.82 -10.08 -18.02
N TYR A 124 -1.78 -9.23 -17.58
CA TYR A 124 -1.82 -8.19 -16.52
C TYR A 124 -1.27 -6.73 -16.65
N THR A 125 -1.11 -6.10 -17.83
CA THR A 125 -0.63 -4.69 -17.94
C THR A 125 -1.29 -3.88 -19.07
N TYR A 126 -2.59 -4.08 -19.29
CA TYR A 126 -3.16 -4.04 -20.65
C TYR A 126 -4.00 -2.85 -21.09
N LEU A 127 -4.27 -1.84 -20.26
CA LEU A 127 -5.16 -0.78 -20.77
C LEU A 127 -4.45 0.13 -21.77
N LEU A 128 -3.17 0.44 -21.54
CA LEU A 128 -2.38 1.34 -22.39
C LEU A 128 -1.13 0.67 -22.98
N ASN A 129 -1.04 -0.67 -22.91
CA ASN A 129 0.10 -1.45 -23.43
C ASN A 129 1.50 -0.93 -23.06
N MET A 130 1.67 -0.32 -21.89
CA MET A 130 2.97 0.17 -21.40
C MET A 130 3.59 -0.80 -20.38
N ARG A 131 4.92 -0.76 -20.24
CA ARG A 131 5.71 -1.53 -19.26
C ARG A 131 6.75 -0.63 -18.63
N GLY A 132 7.18 -1.00 -17.43
CA GLY A 132 8.30 -0.37 -16.75
C GLY A 132 9.10 -1.39 -15.96
N SER A 133 10.01 -0.91 -15.13
CA SER A 133 10.91 -1.75 -14.33
C SER A 133 11.13 -1.20 -12.93
N ASP A 134 10.11 -0.56 -12.35
CA ASP A 134 10.19 0.00 -11.01
C ASP A 134 10.28 -1.09 -9.93
N ILE A 135 9.78 -2.29 -10.20
CA ILE A 135 9.78 -3.39 -9.24
C ILE A 135 10.68 -4.51 -9.77
N PRO A 136 11.72 -4.95 -9.03
CA PRO A 136 12.59 -6.05 -9.45
C PRO A 136 11.79 -7.29 -9.86
N TYR A 137 12.19 -7.90 -10.97
CA TYR A 137 11.59 -9.11 -11.56
C TYR A 137 10.12 -8.97 -12.01
N ASN A 138 9.55 -7.75 -11.98
CA ASN A 138 8.18 -7.47 -12.41
C ASN A 138 8.18 -6.30 -13.42
N PRO A 139 7.61 -6.46 -14.62
CA PRO A 139 7.62 -5.42 -15.65
C PRO A 139 6.56 -4.33 -15.41
N LEU A 140 6.57 -3.76 -14.19
CA LEU A 140 5.60 -2.82 -13.66
C LEU A 140 6.23 -1.45 -13.40
N PHE A 141 5.41 -0.41 -13.46
CA PHE A 141 5.74 0.93 -13.02
C PHE A 141 4.63 1.48 -12.11
N PHE A 142 4.99 2.40 -11.22
CA PHE A 142 4.02 3.03 -10.33
C PHE A 142 3.13 4.00 -11.12
N SER A 143 1.84 3.70 -11.18
CA SER A 143 0.84 4.57 -11.81
C SER A 143 -0.55 4.31 -11.24
N TYR A 144 -1.42 5.31 -11.34
CA TYR A 144 -2.85 5.17 -11.17
C TYR A 144 -3.59 5.63 -12.42
N MET A 145 -4.85 5.25 -12.55
CA MET A 145 -5.65 5.62 -13.69
C MET A 145 -7.11 5.83 -13.29
N ILE A 146 -7.67 6.95 -13.70
CA ILE A 146 -9.11 7.21 -13.63
C ILE A 146 -9.67 7.02 -15.03
N VAL A 147 -10.63 6.12 -15.16
CA VAL A 147 -11.33 5.86 -16.43
C VAL A 147 -12.75 6.37 -16.28
N THR A 148 -13.12 7.33 -17.11
CA THR A 148 -14.49 7.82 -17.24
C THR A 148 -15.10 7.33 -18.55
N LEU A 149 -16.37 7.63 -18.79
CA LEU A 149 -17.02 7.29 -20.06
C LEU A 149 -16.47 8.10 -21.25
N GLU A 150 -15.79 9.23 -20.99
CA GLU A 150 -15.38 10.19 -22.02
C GLU A 150 -13.86 10.34 -22.12
N SER A 151 -13.12 10.02 -21.07
CA SER A 151 -11.68 10.23 -20.99
C SER A 151 -10.98 9.28 -20.02
N VAL A 152 -9.67 9.15 -20.18
CA VAL A 152 -8.78 8.44 -19.26
C VAL A 152 -7.75 9.43 -18.72
N THR A 153 -7.55 9.48 -17.42
CA THR A 153 -6.44 10.23 -16.81
C THR A 153 -5.47 9.23 -16.18
N ILE A 154 -4.21 9.24 -16.63
CA ILE A 154 -3.11 8.46 -16.05
C ILE A 154 -2.27 9.34 -15.12
N PHE A 155 -2.08 8.89 -13.89
CA PHE A 155 -1.23 9.50 -12.87
C PHE A 155 0.09 8.73 -12.83
N VAL A 156 1.16 9.34 -13.28
CA VAL A 156 2.48 8.72 -13.37
C VAL A 156 3.56 9.77 -13.11
N ASP A 157 4.76 9.34 -12.74
CA ASP A 157 5.91 10.22 -12.77
C ASP A 157 6.21 10.60 -14.22
N VAL A 158 5.90 11.84 -14.57
CA VAL A 158 6.03 12.38 -15.94
C VAL A 158 7.47 12.27 -16.45
N SER A 159 8.46 12.30 -15.55
CA SER A 159 9.87 12.15 -15.93
C SER A 159 10.22 10.77 -16.49
N LYS A 160 9.36 9.76 -16.24
CA LYS A 160 9.53 8.40 -16.77
C LYS A 160 8.99 8.20 -18.17
N LEU A 161 8.15 9.10 -18.66
CA LEU A 161 7.52 8.95 -19.97
C LEU A 161 8.52 9.28 -21.08
N THR A 162 8.82 8.27 -21.90
CA THR A 162 9.60 8.46 -23.12
C THR A 162 8.78 9.16 -24.19
N ALA A 163 9.43 9.78 -25.18
CA ALA A 163 8.73 10.41 -26.31
C ALA A 163 7.83 9.40 -27.05
N GLU A 164 8.30 8.15 -27.17
CA GLU A 164 7.53 7.04 -27.75
C GLU A 164 6.28 6.72 -26.92
N ALA A 165 6.40 6.66 -25.59
CA ALA A 165 5.26 6.45 -24.70
C ALA A 165 4.25 7.61 -24.76
N THR A 166 4.71 8.85 -24.75
CA THR A 166 3.83 10.02 -24.88
C THR A 166 3.09 10.02 -26.23
N GLN A 167 3.78 9.70 -27.32
CA GLN A 167 3.17 9.60 -28.63
C GLN A 167 2.13 8.47 -28.69
N HIS A 168 2.42 7.32 -28.07
CA HIS A 168 1.48 6.21 -27.99
C HIS A 168 0.18 6.61 -27.30
N LEU A 169 0.26 7.32 -26.17
CA LEU A 169 -0.93 7.81 -25.43
C LEU A 169 -1.77 8.80 -26.24
N GLN A 170 -1.15 9.61 -27.10
CA GLN A 170 -1.85 10.56 -27.98
C GLN A 170 -2.57 9.88 -29.16
N GLN A 171 -2.20 8.63 -29.48
CA GLN A 171 -2.78 7.85 -30.57
C GLN A 171 -3.98 7.01 -30.13
N GLU A 172 -4.26 6.95 -28.82
CA GLU A 172 -5.41 6.24 -28.29
C GLU A 172 -6.73 6.89 -28.78
N PRO A 173 -7.76 6.08 -29.09
CA PRO A 173 -9.05 6.58 -29.58
C PRO A 173 -9.82 7.35 -28.51
N CYS A 174 -9.51 7.11 -27.24
CA CYS A 174 -10.03 7.84 -26.09
C CYS A 174 -9.01 8.93 -25.68
N PRO A 175 -9.44 10.16 -25.37
CA PRO A 175 -8.55 11.19 -24.84
C PRO A 175 -7.85 10.72 -23.56
N VAL A 176 -6.51 10.69 -23.58
CA VAL A 176 -5.68 10.37 -22.40
C VAL A 176 -5.01 11.64 -21.86
N GLU A 177 -5.34 12.01 -20.62
CA GLU A 177 -4.65 13.05 -19.85
C GLU A 177 -3.53 12.44 -19.01
N VAL A 178 -2.35 13.07 -19.00
CA VAL A 178 -1.24 12.68 -18.12
C VAL A 178 -1.13 13.68 -16.98
N ALA A 179 -1.17 13.19 -15.74
CA ALA A 179 -1.02 13.98 -14.53
C ALA A 179 0.14 13.44 -13.65
N PRO A 180 0.76 14.28 -12.81
CA PRO A 180 1.73 13.83 -11.81
C PRO A 180 1.14 12.77 -10.88
N TYR A 181 1.96 11.78 -10.50
CA TYR A 181 1.56 10.69 -9.60
C TYR A 181 0.91 11.18 -8.28
N GLU A 182 1.43 12.26 -7.71
CA GLU A 182 0.99 12.81 -6.42
C GLU A 182 -0.40 13.51 -6.50
N ASP A 183 -0.87 13.84 -7.70
CA ASP A 183 -2.12 14.58 -7.90
C ASP A 183 -3.37 13.68 -7.86
N LEU A 184 -3.21 12.36 -7.66
CA LEU A 184 -4.34 11.43 -7.59
C LEU A 184 -5.32 11.80 -6.49
N LEU A 185 -4.85 11.93 -5.25
CA LEU A 185 -5.74 12.17 -4.10
C LEU A 185 -6.47 13.52 -4.23
N PRO A 186 -5.78 14.63 -4.54
CA PRO A 186 -6.46 15.89 -4.86
C PRO A 186 -7.50 15.74 -5.98
N ARG A 187 -7.18 15.01 -7.07
CA ARG A 187 -8.14 14.81 -8.16
C ARG A 187 -9.38 14.04 -7.72
N LEU A 188 -9.23 12.95 -6.95
CA LEU A 188 -10.36 12.15 -6.50
C LEU A 188 -11.35 12.94 -5.64
N THR A 189 -10.86 13.92 -4.86
CA THR A 189 -11.74 14.81 -4.09
C THR A 189 -12.57 15.76 -4.95
N GLN A 190 -12.12 16.05 -6.18
CA GLN A 190 -12.83 16.96 -7.11
C GLN A 190 -13.84 16.24 -8.01
N VAL A 191 -13.67 14.93 -8.21
CA VAL A 191 -14.54 14.10 -9.07
C VAL A 191 -15.82 13.66 -8.35
N GLN A 192 -15.94 13.89 -7.03
CA GLN A 192 -17.17 13.65 -6.27
C GLN A 192 -18.19 14.79 -6.46
N HIS A 193 -18.86 14.84 -7.61
CA HIS A 193 -20.14 15.54 -7.81
C HIS A 193 -21.00 14.82 -8.85
#